data_AF-A0A1A8FRC0-F1
#
_entry.id   AF-A0A1A8FRC0-F1
#
_cell.length_a   1.000
_cell.length_b   1.000
_cell.length_c   1.000
_cell.angle_alpha   90.00
_cell.angle_beta   90.00
_cell.angle_gamma   90.00
#
_symmetry.space_group_name_H-M   'P 1'
#
loop_
_entity.id
_entity.type
_entity.pdbx_description
1 polymer ?
#
loop_
_entity_poly.entity_id
_entity_poly.type
_entity_poly.pdbx_seq_one_letter_code
_entity_poly.pdbx_strand_id
1 'polypeptide(L)'
;MAKSKFEYVRSFETDDTCLRNCYIVVRLDGRNFHRFSEQHTFTKPNDDRALGLMTRSARSVMEELEDIVIAYGQSDEFSFVFKRSSTWFKRRA
;
A
#
# COMPACT_ATOMS: atom_id res chain seq x y z
N MET A 1 -10.75 -23.44 29.48
CA MET A 1 -10.18 -22.64 28.37
C MET A 1 -8.87 -21.99 28.84
N ALA A 2 -7.73 -22.42 28.33
CA ALA A 2 -6.39 -22.05 28.83
C ALA A 2 -5.79 -20.77 28.20
N LYS A 3 -6.61 -19.85 27.68
CA LYS A 3 -6.15 -18.69 26.89
C LYS A 3 -6.49 -17.30 27.46
N SER A 4 -6.88 -17.17 28.73
CA SER A 4 -7.31 -15.86 29.29
C SER A 4 -6.23 -15.03 29.99
N LYS A 5 -5.13 -15.64 30.47
CA LYS A 5 -4.13 -14.95 31.34
C LYS A 5 -3.52 -13.69 30.71
N PHE A 6 -3.43 -13.65 29.37
CA PHE A 6 -2.80 -12.55 28.63
C PHE A 6 -3.74 -11.90 27.61
N GLU A 7 -5.04 -12.19 27.62
CA GLU A 7 -5.98 -11.66 26.62
C GLU A 7 -6.15 -10.13 26.71
N TYR A 8 -5.93 -9.56 27.90
CA TYR A 8 -6.02 -8.12 28.14
C TYR A 8 -5.08 -7.29 27.26
N VAL A 9 -3.99 -7.86 26.72
CA VAL A 9 -3.07 -7.11 25.85
C VAL A 9 -3.72 -6.68 24.54
N ARG A 10 -4.80 -7.35 24.10
CA ARG A 10 -5.55 -6.96 22.90
C ARG A 10 -6.31 -5.64 23.06
N SER A 11 -6.62 -5.21 24.30
CA SER A 11 -7.31 -3.93 24.54
C SER A 11 -6.42 -2.72 24.29
N PHE A 12 -5.11 -2.92 24.08
CA PHE A 12 -4.18 -1.84 23.72
C PHE A 12 -4.11 -1.62 22.20
N GLU A 13 -4.72 -2.49 21.38
CA GLU A 13 -4.88 -2.23 19.95
C GLU A 13 -5.79 -1.00 19.75
N THR A 14 -5.35 -0.04 18.94
CA THR A 14 -6.12 1.17 18.63
C THR A 14 -6.96 0.93 17.37
N ASP A 15 -8.20 1.44 17.37
CA ASP A 15 -9.02 1.49 16.16
C ASP A 15 -8.65 2.73 15.33
N ASP A 16 -8.30 2.50 14.07
CA ASP A 16 -7.81 3.48 13.12
C ASP A 16 -8.74 3.60 11.89
N THR A 17 -10.04 3.43 12.13
CA THR A 17 -11.05 3.46 11.08
C THR A 17 -11.05 4.79 10.31
N CYS A 18 -10.82 4.72 9.01
CA CYS A 18 -10.89 5.85 8.10
C CYS A 18 -12.33 6.38 7.94
N LEU A 19 -12.46 7.71 7.89
CA LEU A 19 -13.75 8.42 7.76
C LEU A 19 -14.61 7.86 6.60
N ARG A 20 -15.90 7.62 6.88
CA ARG A 20 -16.85 7.08 5.89
C ARG A 20 -17.11 8.08 4.76
N ASN A 21 -17.49 7.57 3.58
CA ASN A 21 -17.77 8.36 2.37
C ASN A 21 -16.60 9.24 1.89
N CYS A 22 -15.39 8.98 2.37
CA CYS A 22 -14.16 9.60 1.89
C CYS A 22 -13.34 8.58 1.09
N TYR A 23 -12.63 9.07 0.08
CA TYR A 23 -11.63 8.28 -0.62
C TYR A 23 -10.47 7.97 0.34
N ILE A 24 -9.95 6.76 0.25
CA ILE A 24 -8.73 6.35 0.96
C ILE A 24 -7.63 6.26 -0.10
N VAL A 25 -6.49 6.89 0.17
CA VAL A 25 -5.32 6.82 -0.71
C VAL A 25 -4.19 6.17 0.06
N VAL A 26 -3.73 5.03 -0.44
CA VAL A 26 -2.54 4.35 0.09
C VAL A 26 -1.39 4.67 -0.85
N ARG A 27 -0.39 5.41 -0.35
CA ARG A 27 0.82 5.72 -1.10
C ARG A 27 2.00 4.92 -0.58
N LEU A 28 2.67 4.22 -1.49
CA LEU A 28 3.92 3.52 -1.25
C LEU A 28 5.06 4.32 -1.89
N ASP A 29 6.20 4.38 -1.20
CA ASP A 29 7.40 5.07 -1.63
C ASP A 29 8.63 4.18 -1.37
N GLY A 30 9.56 4.17 -2.32
CA GLY A 30 10.77 3.39 -2.27
C GLY A 30 11.71 3.84 -1.15
N ARG A 31 11.77 3.09 -0.05
CA ARG A 31 12.69 3.40 1.05
C ARG A 31 14.15 3.37 0.58
N ASN A 32 14.84 4.50 0.67
CA ASN A 32 16.24 4.67 0.23
C ASN A 32 16.46 4.26 -1.23
N PHE A 33 15.50 4.55 -2.12
CA PHE A 33 15.54 4.09 -3.50
C PHE A 33 16.73 4.62 -4.30
N HIS A 34 17.30 5.77 -3.89
CA HIS A 34 18.53 6.28 -4.49
C HIS A 34 19.68 5.26 -4.41
N ARG A 35 19.98 4.78 -3.19
CA ARG A 35 21.00 3.73 -2.96
C ARG A 35 20.65 2.42 -3.64
N PHE A 36 19.37 2.04 -3.64
CA PHE A 36 18.90 0.84 -4.34
C PHE A 36 19.17 0.93 -5.85
N SER A 37 18.88 2.09 -6.46
CA SER A 37 19.08 2.33 -7.88
C SER A 37 20.56 2.31 -8.28
N GLU A 38 21.45 2.79 -7.40
CA GLU A 38 22.90 2.73 -7.61
C GLU A 38 23.42 1.30 -7.54
N GLN A 39 23.02 0.56 -6.50
CA GLN A 39 23.45 -0.82 -6.29
C GLN A 39 23.00 -1.76 -7.40
N HIS A 40 21.83 -1.51 -7.99
CA HIS A 40 21.27 -2.32 -9.08
C HIS A 40 21.56 -1.72 -10.46
N THR A 41 22.42 -0.71 -10.55
CA THR A 41 22.87 -0.10 -11.82
C THR A 41 21.71 0.32 -12.71
N PHE A 42 20.78 1.10 -12.15
CA PHE A 42 19.63 1.60 -12.90
C PHE A 42 20.07 2.59 -13.97
N THR A 43 19.45 2.49 -15.14
CA THR A 43 19.63 3.45 -16.23
C THR A 43 19.09 4.83 -15.81
N LYS A 44 19.83 5.89 -16.14
CA LYS A 44 19.45 7.28 -15.84
C LYS A 44 19.08 8.00 -17.15
N PRO A 45 18.07 8.90 -17.15
CA PRO A 45 17.30 9.34 -15.98
C PRO A 45 16.26 8.33 -15.51
N ASN A 46 15.80 7.43 -16.38
CA ASN A 46 14.76 6.44 -16.09
C ASN A 46 15.21 5.03 -16.50
N ASP A 47 14.82 4.03 -15.72
CA ASP A 47 15.05 2.61 -16.03
C ASP A 47 13.71 1.91 -16.30
N ASP A 48 13.48 1.54 -17.56
CA ASP A 48 12.22 0.91 -17.99
C ASP A 48 11.95 -0.43 -17.32
N ARG A 49 12.99 -1.17 -16.91
CA ARG A 49 12.82 -2.46 -16.23
C ARG A 49 12.26 -2.25 -14.83
N ALA A 50 12.77 -1.24 -14.13
CA ALA A 50 12.30 -0.87 -12.80
C ALA A 50 10.87 -0.34 -12.84
N LEU A 51 10.57 0.56 -13.78
CA LEU A 51 9.21 1.10 -13.98
C LEU A 51 8.22 0.00 -14.41
N GLY A 52 8.65 -0.92 -15.27
CA GLY A 52 7.86 -2.08 -15.67
C GLY A 52 7.58 -3.02 -14.49
N LEU A 53 8.56 -3.25 -13.62
CA LEU A 53 8.39 -4.03 -12.40
C LEU A 53 7.42 -3.36 -11.42
N MET A 54 7.54 -2.04 -11.21
CA MET A 54 6.64 -1.25 -10.38
C MET A 54 5.20 -1.34 -10.89
N THR A 55 5.01 -1.14 -12.19
CA THR A 55 3.69 -1.19 -12.84
C THR A 55 3.08 -2.59 -12.75
N ARG A 56 3.87 -3.65 -12.97
CA ARG A 56 3.42 -5.03 -12.82
C ARG A 56 3.01 -5.34 -11.38
N SER A 57 3.79 -4.88 -10.41
CA SER A 57 3.49 -5.06 -8.98
C SER A 57 2.19 -4.36 -8.61
N ALA A 58 2.00 -3.11 -9.05
CA ALA A 58 0.77 -2.36 -8.81
C ALA A 58 -0.46 -3.01 -9.46
N ARG A 59 -0.31 -3.55 -10.68
CA ARG A 59 -1.37 -4.32 -11.32
C ARG A 59 -1.76 -5.55 -10.49
N SER A 60 -0.79 -6.32 -9.99
CA SER A 60 -1.08 -7.45 -9.11
C SER A 60 -1.80 -7.01 -7.82
N VAL A 61 -1.42 -5.87 -7.22
CA VAL A 61 -2.14 -5.31 -6.07
C VAL A 61 -3.60 -4.99 -6.43
N MET A 62 -3.86 -4.40 -7.60
CA MET A 62 -5.22 -4.09 -8.05
C MET A 62 -6.04 -5.33 -8.42
N GLU A 63 -5.40 -6.44 -8.83
CA GLU A 63 -6.07 -7.70 -9.15
C GLU A 63 -6.41 -8.51 -7.87
N GLU A 64 -5.52 -8.47 -6.87
CA GLU A 64 -5.69 -9.20 -5.60
C GLU A 64 -6.56 -8.44 -4.58
N LEU A 65 -6.51 -7.11 -4.58
CA LEU A 65 -7.29 -6.29 -3.65
C LEU A 65 -8.54 -5.74 -4.31
N GLU A 66 -9.65 -5.81 -3.58
CA GLU A 66 -10.92 -5.25 -4.02
C GLU A 66 -10.97 -3.73 -3.79
N ASP A 67 -11.94 -3.06 -4.42
CA ASP A 67 -12.30 -1.66 -4.19
C ASP A 67 -11.31 -0.58 -4.63
N ILE A 68 -10.15 -0.94 -5.17
CA ILE A 68 -9.23 0.02 -5.80
C ILE A 68 -9.79 0.45 -7.15
N VAL A 69 -10.02 1.75 -7.33
CA VAL A 69 -10.63 2.32 -8.56
C VAL A 69 -9.62 2.89 -9.53
N ILE A 70 -8.49 3.38 -9.02
CA ILE A 70 -7.39 3.89 -9.83
C ILE A 70 -6.09 3.75 -9.05
N ALA A 71 -5.01 3.50 -9.78
CA ALA A 71 -3.67 3.59 -9.23
C ALA A 71 -2.78 4.42 -10.16
N TYR A 72 -1.90 5.22 -9.58
CA TYR A 72 -0.97 6.10 -10.28
C TYR A 72 0.44 5.91 -9.72
N GLY A 73 1.42 5.69 -10.59
CA GLY A 73 2.81 5.51 -10.19
C GLY A 73 3.75 6.40 -11.00
N GLN A 74 4.77 6.92 -10.32
CA GLN A 74 5.83 7.72 -10.90
C GLN A 74 7.13 7.47 -10.14
N SER A 75 8.26 7.35 -10.85
CA SER A 75 9.57 7.10 -10.24
C SER A 75 9.54 5.81 -9.40
N ASP A 76 9.59 5.96 -8.08
CA ASP A 76 9.65 4.95 -7.04
C ASP A 76 8.44 5.00 -6.10
N GLU A 77 7.41 5.77 -6.44
CA GLU A 77 6.15 5.81 -5.71
C GLU A 77 4.95 5.24 -6.49
N PHE A 78 3.97 4.72 -5.75
CA PHE A 78 2.67 4.30 -6.27
C PHE A 78 1.55 4.68 -5.30
N SER A 79 0.48 5.28 -5.83
CA SER A 79 -0.72 5.64 -5.09
C SER A 79 -1.88 4.78 -5.53
N PHE A 80 -2.60 4.18 -4.58
CA PHE A 80 -3.81 3.38 -4.80
C PHE A 80 -5.00 4.08 -4.17
N VAL A 81 -6.05 4.31 -4.96
CA VAL A 81 -7.26 5.00 -4.51
C VAL A 81 -8.37 3.97 -4.33
N PHE A 82 -8.85 3.83 -3.10
CA PHE A 82 -10.02 3.01 -2.79
C PHE A 82 -11.31 3.83 -2.95
N LYS A 83 -12.37 3.17 -3.41
CA LYS A 83 -13.70 3.79 -3.53
C LYS A 83 -14.17 4.34 -2.18
N ARG A 84 -14.81 5.51 -2.21
CA ARG A 84 -15.33 6.17 -0.98
C ARG A 84 -16.33 5.35 -0.17
N SER A 85 -17.02 4.43 -0.83
CA SER A 85 -18.00 3.51 -0.24
C SER A 85 -17.38 2.18 0.22
N SER A 86 -16.06 2.02 0.14
CA SER A 86 -15.39 0.78 0.56
C SER A 86 -15.65 0.51 2.04
N THR A 87 -16.02 -0.73 2.35
CA THR A 87 -16.13 -1.24 3.72
C THR A 87 -15.07 -2.32 4.00
N TRP A 88 -14.10 -2.44 3.09
CA TRP A 88 -13.05 -3.45 3.14
C TRP A 88 -12.23 -3.31 4.43
N PHE A 89 -12.00 -4.43 5.12
CA PHE A 89 -11.40 -4.48 6.47
C PHE A 89 -11.97 -3.47 7.49
N LYS A 90 -13.27 -3.15 7.40
CA LYS A 90 -13.92 -2.10 8.22
C LYS A 90 -13.28 -0.71 8.06
N ARG A 91 -12.52 -0.48 6.99
CA ARG A 91 -11.75 0.75 6.71
C ARG A 91 -10.64 1.03 7.74
N ARG A 92 -10.10 -0.01 8.38
CA ARG A 92 -8.91 0.11 9.24
C ARG A 92 -7.70 0.52 8.40
N ALA A 93 -6.88 1.42 8.94
CA ALA A 93 -5.75 2.03 8.23
C ALA A 93 -4.49 1.14 8.22
#